data_AF-A0A150KKZ7-F1
#
_entry.id   AF-A0A150KKZ7-F1
#
_cell.length_a   1.000
_cell.length_b   1.000
_cell.length_c   1.000
_cell.angle_alpha   90.00
_cell.angle_beta   90.00
_cell.angle_gamma   90.00
#
_symmetry.space_group_name_H-M   'P 1'
#
loop_
_entity.id
_entity.type
_entity.pdbx_description
1 polymer ?
#
loop_
_entity_poly.entity_id
_entity_poly.type
_entity_poly.pdbx_seq_one_letter_code
_entity_poly.pdbx_strand_id
1 'polypeptide(L)'
;MPAKTGKEYIERLKQANNNIYIHGERVNDVTEHAAFKNVIQSMAKLYDLQYEKEDKLLYKSPTTGDKVGMTFLQPKTIDDLIARRMAMTEWAKVSGGMMGRSPDYLNAEVMAMGVAYDFFSEGDPTLALIGGIIGTRGYDFFSEGDPTLAENAKNYYEYARENDISLTHTLIHPQVNRAKAQHEQKDANVALHLVEKNKDGIIVDGIRLLATQGGITDEILVFPSTVKKAGELDDPYSLAFAIPNNTPGLKFISRESFDYGKNQWDHPLSSRFEEGDAIVSFENVFVPWNRVFVCGNSSICNRTFRETNAVVHMAHQVVAKNIVKTEFLLGLALSVMDAIGIDQFQHVQDKGTEIMLALETMRSHLYRAEHNAKLDKWGTMTPDYAALDAARNWYPRVYPRLVEILRILGASGLMGIPTQADFQNEDIGALIDRGLQGKNLEGYERVQLFRLAWDMTMSAFGSRQMHYEYYFFGDPIRMGMTYFEGYEKEPYKEIIRDFLGQVKSDKSSFLNV
;
A
#
# COMPACT_ATOMS: atom_id res chain seq x y z
N MET A 1 -23.16 8.47 7.18
CA MET A 1 -23.33 8.74 5.73
C MET A 1 -22.84 7.50 5.04
N PRO A 2 -23.64 6.75 4.27
CA PRO A 2 -23.17 5.54 3.58
C PRO A 2 -21.92 5.76 2.70
N ALA A 3 -21.62 4.81 1.80
CA ALA A 3 -20.69 5.07 0.68
C ALA A 3 -20.84 6.52 0.17
N LYS A 4 -19.73 7.19 -0.14
CA LYS A 4 -19.76 8.59 -0.59
C LYS A 4 -19.58 8.68 -2.09
N THR A 5 -20.12 9.73 -2.69
CA THR A 5 -19.91 10.11 -4.09
C THR A 5 -18.60 10.87 -4.27
N GLY A 6 -18.12 10.97 -5.51
CA GLY A 6 -16.96 11.78 -5.86
C GLY A 6 -17.14 13.26 -5.52
N LYS A 7 -18.36 13.78 -5.69
CA LYS A 7 -18.73 15.14 -5.28
C LYS A 7 -18.58 15.35 -3.78
N GLU A 8 -19.12 14.44 -2.96
CA GLU A 8 -19.00 14.54 -1.50
C GLU A 8 -17.55 14.42 -1.04
N TYR A 9 -16.73 13.58 -1.68
CA TYR A 9 -15.30 13.51 -1.41
C TYR A 9 -14.61 14.86 -1.63
N ILE A 10 -14.84 15.50 -2.79
CA ILE A 10 -14.26 16.80 -3.12
C ILE A 10 -14.73 17.88 -2.12
N GLU A 11 -16.03 17.91 -1.81
CA GLU A 11 -16.60 18.88 -0.86
C GLU A 11 -16.01 18.72 0.54
N ARG A 12 -15.82 17.49 1.03
CA ARG A 12 -15.17 17.23 2.31
C ARG A 12 -13.74 17.74 2.35
N LEU A 13 -12.94 17.50 1.30
CA LEU A 13 -11.57 18.02 1.23
C LEU A 13 -11.53 19.56 1.22
N LYS A 14 -12.41 20.19 0.44
CA LYS A 14 -12.51 21.65 0.38
C LYS A 14 -12.89 22.25 1.73
N GLN A 15 -13.83 21.64 2.44
CA GLN A 15 -14.25 22.06 3.78
C GLN A 15 -13.17 21.82 4.84
N ALA A 16 -12.46 20.69 4.75
CA ALA A 16 -11.41 20.33 5.70
C ALA A 16 -10.27 21.37 5.70
N ASN A 17 -9.94 21.96 4.53
CA ASN A 17 -8.87 22.96 4.38
C ASN A 17 -7.55 22.47 5.03
N ASN A 18 -7.18 21.24 4.68
CA ASN A 18 -6.03 20.54 5.22
C ASN A 18 -4.75 21.37 5.11
N ASN A 19 -3.87 21.24 6.10
CA ASN A 19 -2.66 22.05 6.21
C ASN A 19 -1.51 21.45 5.41
N ILE A 20 -1.53 21.63 4.10
CA ILE A 20 -0.54 21.10 3.16
C ILE A 20 0.31 22.20 2.53
N TYR A 21 1.61 21.93 2.42
CA TYR A 21 2.61 22.80 1.81
C TYR A 21 3.22 22.12 0.59
N ILE A 22 3.46 22.90 -0.46
CA ILE A 22 4.23 22.49 -1.64
C ILE A 22 4.95 23.71 -2.19
N HIS A 23 6.18 23.53 -2.69
CA HIS A 23 7.02 24.63 -3.21
C HIS A 23 7.21 25.82 -2.25
N GLY A 24 7.20 25.55 -0.94
CA GLY A 24 7.38 26.59 0.09
C GLY A 24 6.11 27.37 0.45
N GLU A 25 4.96 27.05 -0.15
CA GLU A 25 3.70 27.75 0.07
C GLU A 25 2.63 26.82 0.65
N ARG A 26 1.74 27.37 1.48
CA ARG A 26 0.55 26.67 1.96
C ARG A 26 -0.50 26.67 0.87
N VAL A 27 -1.06 25.51 0.57
CA VAL A 27 -2.16 25.39 -0.40
C VAL A 27 -3.48 25.74 0.26
N ASN A 28 -4.22 26.68 -0.33
CA ASN A 28 -5.51 27.13 0.18
C ASN A 28 -6.66 26.17 -0.16
N ASP A 29 -6.66 25.62 -1.37
CA ASP A 29 -7.67 24.64 -1.82
C ASP A 29 -6.98 23.55 -2.64
N VAL A 30 -6.87 22.37 -2.05
CA VAL A 30 -6.25 21.20 -2.70
C VAL A 30 -7.05 20.74 -3.92
N THR A 31 -8.36 20.97 -3.95
CA THR A 31 -9.24 20.52 -5.03
C THR A 31 -9.07 21.32 -6.31
N GLU A 32 -8.51 22.53 -6.22
CA GLU A 32 -8.26 23.44 -7.34
C GLU A 32 -6.76 23.58 -7.66
N HIS A 33 -5.88 23.26 -6.70
CA HIS A 33 -4.43 23.39 -6.87
C HIS A 33 -3.89 22.47 -7.96
N ALA A 34 -3.02 23.00 -8.83
CA ALA A 34 -2.53 22.30 -10.03
C ALA A 34 -1.86 20.95 -9.72
N ALA A 35 -1.14 20.84 -8.61
CA ALA A 35 -0.47 19.61 -8.18
C ALA A 35 -1.41 18.48 -7.73
N PHE A 36 -2.65 18.80 -7.34
CA PHE A 36 -3.51 17.86 -6.62
C PHE A 36 -4.87 17.64 -7.28
N LYS A 37 -5.38 18.64 -8.00
CA LYS A 37 -6.74 18.61 -8.57
C LYS A 37 -6.99 17.35 -9.40
N ASN A 38 -6.04 16.92 -10.22
CA ASN A 38 -6.25 15.81 -11.14
C ASN A 38 -6.26 14.44 -10.43
N VAL A 39 -5.39 14.24 -9.43
CA VAL A 39 -5.44 13.02 -8.61
C VAL A 39 -6.69 12.98 -7.72
N ILE A 40 -7.15 14.14 -7.23
CA ILE A 40 -8.43 14.25 -6.51
C ILE A 40 -9.60 13.89 -7.43
N GLN A 41 -9.60 14.33 -8.69
CA GLN A 41 -10.62 13.90 -9.67
C GLN A 41 -10.56 12.39 -9.93
N SER A 42 -9.36 11.81 -10.02
CA SER A 42 -9.21 10.35 -10.16
C SER A 42 -9.73 9.59 -8.96
N MET A 43 -9.50 10.09 -7.73
CA MET A 43 -10.07 9.53 -6.50
C MET A 43 -11.59 9.70 -6.44
N ALA A 44 -12.11 10.87 -6.82
CA ALA A 44 -13.55 11.14 -6.91
C ALA A 44 -14.25 10.14 -7.84
N LYS A 45 -13.62 9.81 -8.98
CA LYS A 45 -14.12 8.79 -9.90
C LYS A 45 -14.22 7.39 -9.27
N LEU A 46 -13.34 7.02 -8.35
CA LEU A 46 -13.44 5.73 -7.63
C LEU A 46 -14.71 5.69 -6.76
N TYR A 47 -15.04 6.81 -6.13
CA TYR A 47 -16.25 6.95 -5.31
C TYR A 47 -17.52 6.92 -6.16
N ASP A 48 -17.55 7.63 -7.29
CA ASP A 48 -18.68 7.55 -8.24
C ASP A 48 -18.84 6.13 -8.82
N LEU A 49 -17.73 5.46 -9.12
CA LEU A 49 -17.75 4.09 -9.64
C LEU A 49 -18.46 3.12 -8.69
N GLN A 50 -18.42 3.35 -7.37
CA GLN A 50 -19.15 2.52 -6.40
C GLN A 50 -20.65 2.46 -6.72
N TYR A 51 -21.22 3.57 -7.19
CA TYR A 51 -22.61 3.67 -7.59
C TYR A 51 -22.88 3.24 -9.03
N GLU A 52 -21.88 3.33 -9.91
CA GLU A 52 -22.00 2.78 -11.27
C GLU A 52 -22.02 1.24 -11.28
N LYS A 53 -21.39 0.61 -10.29
CA LYS A 53 -21.25 -0.85 -10.15
C LYS A 53 -21.64 -1.32 -8.74
N GLU A 54 -22.81 -0.90 -8.27
CA GLU A 54 -23.28 -1.14 -6.90
C GLU A 54 -23.25 -2.62 -6.51
N ASP A 55 -23.58 -3.52 -7.43
CA ASP A 55 -23.60 -4.97 -7.22
C ASP A 55 -22.23 -5.56 -6.87
N LYS A 56 -21.16 -4.88 -7.28
CA LYS A 56 -19.77 -5.31 -7.05
C LYS A 56 -19.07 -4.48 -5.98
N LEU A 57 -19.43 -3.21 -5.86
CA LEU A 57 -18.68 -2.23 -5.09
C LEU A 57 -19.36 -1.80 -3.80
N LEU A 58 -20.63 -2.18 -3.59
CA LEU A 58 -21.37 -1.86 -2.38
C LEU A 58 -21.97 -3.11 -1.75
N TYR A 59 -22.13 -3.09 -0.43
CA TYR A 59 -22.89 -4.08 0.32
C TYR A 59 -23.70 -3.40 1.41
N LYS A 60 -24.67 -4.10 2.00
CA LYS A 60 -25.46 -3.56 3.12
C LYS A 60 -24.66 -3.63 4.40
N SER A 61 -24.51 -2.50 5.07
CA SER A 61 -23.89 -2.41 6.38
C SER A 61 -24.62 -3.32 7.38
N PRO A 62 -23.89 -4.08 8.20
CA PRO A 62 -24.50 -4.89 9.25
C PRO A 62 -25.06 -4.07 10.42
N THR A 63 -24.66 -2.80 10.58
CA THR A 63 -25.10 -1.95 11.71
C THR A 63 -26.23 -1.00 11.32
N THR A 64 -26.20 -0.41 10.12
CA THR A 64 -27.17 0.60 9.67
C THR A 64 -28.14 0.07 8.61
N GLY A 65 -27.75 -0.96 7.86
CA GLY A 65 -28.48 -1.44 6.68
C GLY A 65 -28.27 -0.60 5.42
N ASP A 66 -27.58 0.54 5.52
CA ASP A 66 -27.23 1.40 4.40
C ASP A 66 -26.17 0.76 3.49
N LYS A 67 -26.03 1.24 2.25
CA LYS A 67 -24.99 0.74 1.34
C LYS A 67 -23.62 1.33 1.69
N VAL A 68 -22.63 0.49 1.95
CA VAL A 68 -21.24 0.88 2.27
C VAL A 68 -20.27 0.18 1.33
N GLY A 69 -19.05 0.73 1.19
CA GLY A 69 -18.05 0.24 0.25
C GLY A 69 -17.63 -1.22 0.51
N MET A 70 -17.68 -2.07 -0.51
CA MET A 70 -17.33 -3.51 -0.48
C MET A 70 -15.93 -3.76 0.09
N THR A 71 -15.02 -2.80 -0.03
CA THR A 71 -13.64 -2.93 0.45
C THR A 71 -13.53 -2.86 1.98
N PHE A 72 -14.58 -2.42 2.69
CA PHE A 72 -14.72 -2.52 4.15
C PHE A 72 -15.31 -3.84 4.63
N LEU A 73 -15.85 -4.69 3.74
CA LEU A 73 -16.46 -5.97 4.14
C LEU A 73 -15.48 -6.83 4.96
N GLN A 74 -15.93 -7.31 6.12
CA GLN A 74 -15.29 -8.44 6.80
C GLN A 74 -15.66 -9.72 6.04
N PRO A 75 -14.74 -10.36 5.29
CA PRO A 75 -15.07 -11.58 4.59
C PRO A 75 -15.27 -12.71 5.62
N LYS A 76 -16.34 -13.49 5.49
CA LYS A 76 -16.61 -14.68 6.34
C LYS A 76 -16.60 -15.98 5.53
N THR A 77 -16.64 -15.86 4.21
CA THR A 77 -16.56 -16.95 3.24
C THR A 77 -15.50 -16.65 2.19
N ILE A 78 -15.10 -17.68 1.43
CA ILE A 78 -14.21 -17.50 0.27
C ILE A 78 -14.89 -16.60 -0.77
N ASP A 79 -16.20 -16.72 -0.95
CA ASP A 79 -16.95 -15.88 -1.89
C ASP A 79 -16.93 -14.40 -1.47
N ASP A 80 -17.06 -14.08 -0.17
CA ASP A 80 -16.91 -12.71 0.33
C ASP A 80 -15.51 -12.17 0.03
N LEU A 81 -14.48 -13.00 0.24
CA LEU A 81 -13.08 -12.63 -0.02
C LEU A 81 -12.86 -12.32 -1.51
N ILE A 82 -13.40 -13.16 -2.39
CA ILE A 82 -13.35 -12.99 -3.85
C ILE A 82 -14.15 -11.74 -4.28
N ALA A 83 -15.33 -11.50 -3.70
CA ALA A 83 -16.14 -10.32 -3.99
C ALA A 83 -15.40 -9.02 -3.60
N ARG A 84 -14.77 -9.03 -2.43
CA ARG A 84 -13.92 -7.94 -1.95
C ARG A 84 -12.73 -7.69 -2.88
N ARG A 85 -12.06 -8.74 -3.35
CA ARG A 85 -10.98 -8.62 -4.34
C ARG A 85 -11.47 -8.14 -5.70
N MET A 86 -12.65 -8.55 -6.17
CA MET A 86 -13.25 -8.01 -7.39
C MET A 86 -13.44 -6.49 -7.26
N ALA A 87 -13.92 -6.00 -6.11
CA ALA A 87 -14.07 -4.58 -5.87
C ALA A 87 -12.75 -3.80 -5.98
N MET A 88 -11.71 -4.29 -5.31
CA MET A 88 -10.34 -3.75 -5.41
C MET A 88 -9.81 -3.77 -6.85
N THR A 89 -10.11 -4.84 -7.60
CA THR A 89 -9.72 -4.99 -9.01
C THR A 89 -10.40 -3.96 -9.90
N GLU A 90 -11.70 -3.69 -9.68
CA GLU A 90 -12.43 -2.67 -10.45
C GLU A 90 -11.88 -1.25 -10.20
N TRP A 91 -11.49 -0.94 -8.96
CA TRP A 91 -10.80 0.31 -8.64
C TRP A 91 -9.42 0.40 -9.30
N ALA A 92 -8.61 -0.66 -9.19
CA ALA A 92 -7.27 -0.68 -9.79
C ALA A 92 -7.31 -0.47 -11.32
N LYS A 93 -8.33 -1.00 -12.01
CA LYS A 93 -8.50 -0.83 -13.47
C LYS A 93 -8.62 0.62 -13.92
N VAL A 94 -9.12 1.52 -13.06
CA VAL A 94 -9.28 2.96 -13.41
C VAL A 94 -7.93 3.62 -13.71
N SER A 95 -6.86 3.18 -13.06
CA SER A 95 -5.51 3.75 -13.20
C SER A 95 -4.51 2.81 -13.86
N GLY A 96 -4.95 1.66 -14.41
CA GLY A 96 -4.03 0.60 -14.85
C GLY A 96 -3.16 0.08 -13.71
N GLY A 97 -3.70 0.06 -12.48
CA GLY A 97 -3.01 -0.30 -11.25
C GLY A 97 -2.00 0.73 -10.75
N MET A 98 -1.90 1.92 -11.34
CA MET A 98 -0.87 2.90 -10.98
C MET A 98 -1.10 3.62 -9.64
N MET A 99 -2.35 3.71 -9.20
CA MET A 99 -2.68 4.23 -7.87
C MET A 99 -2.54 3.10 -6.86
N GLY A 100 -1.49 3.17 -6.04
CA GLY A 100 -1.19 2.14 -5.05
C GLY A 100 -1.74 2.44 -3.65
N ARG A 101 -2.33 3.62 -3.45
CA ARG A 101 -2.91 4.11 -2.19
C ARG A 101 -4.36 4.58 -2.38
N SER A 102 -5.07 4.00 -3.35
CA SER A 102 -6.53 4.12 -3.38
C SER A 102 -7.14 3.66 -2.04
N PRO A 103 -8.33 4.16 -1.66
CA PRO A 103 -8.85 3.98 -0.29
C PRO A 103 -8.97 2.52 0.17
N ASP A 104 -9.18 1.59 -0.77
CA ASP A 104 -9.33 0.16 -0.52
C ASP A 104 -8.11 -0.48 0.16
N TYR A 105 -6.92 0.11 0.01
CA TYR A 105 -5.72 -0.34 0.72
C TYR A 105 -5.86 -0.19 2.24
N LEU A 106 -6.24 1.01 2.72
CA LEU A 106 -6.40 1.26 4.15
C LEU A 106 -7.74 0.78 4.70
N ASN A 107 -8.77 0.64 3.86
CA ASN A 107 -10.00 -0.05 4.25
C ASN A 107 -9.70 -1.49 4.70
N ALA A 108 -8.69 -2.15 4.09
CA ALA A 108 -8.24 -3.47 4.51
C ALA A 108 -7.54 -3.50 5.86
N GLU A 109 -6.69 -2.51 6.12
CA GLU A 109 -6.01 -2.38 7.42
C GLU A 109 -7.03 -2.11 8.53
N VAL A 110 -7.89 -1.11 8.33
CA VAL A 110 -8.87 -0.70 9.34
C VAL A 110 -9.90 -1.79 9.60
N MET A 111 -10.36 -2.52 8.57
CA MET A 111 -11.24 -3.67 8.75
C MET A 111 -10.58 -4.75 9.62
N ALA A 112 -9.38 -5.18 9.26
CA ALA A 112 -8.67 -6.23 9.98
C ALA A 112 -8.39 -5.81 11.44
N MET A 113 -7.92 -4.58 11.65
CA MET A 113 -7.67 -4.01 12.97
C MET A 113 -8.95 -3.92 13.82
N GLY A 114 -10.03 -3.40 13.24
CA GLY A 114 -11.29 -3.18 13.96
C GLY A 114 -12.05 -4.46 14.28
N VAL A 115 -11.91 -5.51 13.46
CA VAL A 115 -12.48 -6.83 13.77
C VAL A 115 -11.66 -7.57 14.83
N ALA A 116 -10.33 -7.47 14.76
CA ALA A 116 -9.41 -8.06 15.72
C ALA A 116 -9.17 -7.17 16.96
N TYR A 117 -10.11 -6.28 17.29
CA TYR A 117 -9.91 -5.23 18.29
C TYR A 117 -9.57 -5.76 19.68
N ASP A 118 -10.11 -6.93 20.05
CA ASP A 118 -9.82 -7.61 21.33
C ASP A 118 -8.31 -7.84 21.53
N PHE A 119 -7.52 -7.98 20.46
CA PHE A 119 -6.05 -8.07 20.55
C PHE A 119 -5.43 -6.90 21.33
N PHE A 120 -5.97 -5.69 21.17
CA PHE A 120 -5.45 -4.51 21.87
C PHE A 120 -5.78 -4.49 23.37
N SER A 121 -6.58 -5.43 23.84
CA SER A 121 -6.83 -5.70 25.26
C SER A 121 -6.04 -6.92 25.79
N GLU A 122 -5.48 -7.75 24.90
CA GLU A 122 -4.77 -8.98 25.28
C GLU A 122 -3.41 -8.68 25.93
N GLY A 123 -3.09 -9.46 26.96
CA GLY A 123 -1.74 -9.60 27.51
C GLY A 123 -0.78 -10.35 26.58
N ASP A 124 0.53 -10.25 26.84
CA ASP A 124 1.50 -11.15 26.23
C ASP A 124 1.24 -12.60 26.68
N PRO A 125 0.94 -13.52 25.76
CA PRO A 125 0.69 -14.92 26.09
C PRO A 125 1.90 -15.61 26.76
N THR A 126 3.13 -15.12 26.55
CA THR A 126 4.33 -15.68 27.19
C THR A 126 4.40 -15.36 28.68
N LEU A 127 3.86 -14.20 29.12
CA LEU A 127 3.75 -13.85 30.54
C LEU A 127 2.66 -14.67 31.24
N ALA A 128 1.56 -14.97 30.54
CA ALA A 128 0.51 -15.85 31.06
C ALA A 128 1.01 -17.30 31.32
N LEU A 129 1.91 -17.81 30.46
CA LEU A 129 2.53 -19.13 30.64
C LEU A 129 3.45 -19.16 31.87
N ILE A 130 4.22 -18.10 32.11
CA ILE A 130 5.06 -17.96 33.30
C ILE A 130 4.18 -17.83 34.56
N GLY A 131 3.13 -17.01 34.53
CA GLY A 131 2.15 -16.86 35.61
C GLY A 131 1.48 -18.19 36.03
N GLY A 132 1.18 -19.05 35.06
CA GLY A 132 0.65 -20.39 35.30
C GLY A 132 1.63 -21.34 36.02
N ILE A 133 2.95 -21.14 35.85
CA ILE A 133 3.99 -21.91 36.53
C ILE A 133 4.20 -21.42 37.98
N ILE A 134 4.01 -20.11 38.25
CA ILE A 134 4.20 -19.51 39.59
C ILE A 134 2.92 -19.42 40.45
N GLY A 135 1.78 -19.91 39.96
CA GLY A 135 0.56 -20.08 40.77
C GLY A 135 -0.14 -18.76 41.17
N THR A 136 0.04 -17.68 40.43
CA THR A 136 -0.66 -16.40 40.68
C THR A 136 -2.04 -16.40 40.01
N ARG A 137 -3.10 -16.48 40.83
CA ARG A 137 -4.48 -16.25 40.37
C ARG A 137 -4.74 -14.75 40.22
N GLY A 138 -4.64 -14.24 39.00
CA GLY A 138 -5.07 -12.89 38.65
C GLY A 138 -5.00 -12.68 37.14
N TYR A 139 -6.13 -12.78 36.44
CA TYR A 139 -6.22 -12.47 35.01
C TYR A 139 -5.93 -10.97 34.73
N ASP A 140 -6.13 -10.09 35.71
CA ASP A 140 -5.90 -8.63 35.59
C ASP A 140 -4.42 -8.20 35.64
N PHE A 141 -3.50 -9.09 36.03
CA PHE A 141 -2.06 -8.74 36.16
C PHE A 141 -1.26 -8.94 34.87
N PHE A 142 -1.86 -9.52 33.82
CA PHE A 142 -1.16 -9.89 32.59
C PHE A 142 -1.61 -9.12 31.35
N SER A 143 -2.61 -8.23 31.43
CA SER A 143 -3.00 -7.38 30.30
C SER A 143 -1.91 -6.34 30.01
N GLU A 144 -1.31 -6.40 28.81
CA GLU A 144 -0.40 -5.36 28.31
C GLU A 144 -1.17 -4.20 27.66
N GLY A 145 -2.41 -4.47 27.26
CA GLY A 145 -3.30 -3.56 26.56
C GLY A 145 -4.28 -2.82 27.48
N ASP A 146 -4.86 -1.74 26.94
CA ASP A 146 -5.93 -1.00 27.60
C ASP A 146 -7.26 -1.37 26.90
N PRO A 147 -8.20 -2.02 27.61
CA PRO A 147 -9.50 -2.41 27.04
C PRO A 147 -10.29 -1.24 26.44
N THR A 148 -10.07 -0.02 26.93
CA THR A 148 -10.69 1.20 26.38
C THR A 148 -10.15 1.52 24.99
N LEU A 149 -8.85 1.31 24.76
CA LEU A 149 -8.20 1.53 23.46
C LEU A 149 -8.56 0.44 22.45
N ALA A 150 -8.84 -0.77 22.92
CA ALA A 150 -9.37 -1.85 22.08
C ALA A 150 -10.70 -1.46 21.43
N GLU A 151 -11.68 -1.00 22.22
CA GLU A 151 -12.99 -0.60 21.68
C GLU A 151 -12.87 0.55 20.67
N ASN A 152 -11.87 1.42 20.81
CA ASN A 152 -11.62 2.48 19.83
C ASN A 152 -11.30 1.95 18.43
N ALA A 153 -10.55 0.84 18.33
CA ALA A 153 -10.19 0.26 17.04
C ALA A 153 -11.44 -0.24 16.28
N LYS A 154 -12.36 -0.90 17.00
CA LYS A 154 -13.66 -1.33 16.48
C LYS A 154 -14.54 -0.14 16.11
N ASN A 155 -14.70 0.83 17.02
CA ASN A 155 -15.48 2.04 16.78
C ASN A 155 -14.97 2.82 15.57
N TYR A 156 -13.65 2.87 15.39
CA TYR A 156 -13.04 3.55 14.25
C TYR A 156 -13.29 2.81 12.94
N TYR A 157 -13.26 1.47 12.92
CA TYR A 157 -13.66 0.71 11.74
C TYR A 157 -15.12 0.94 11.37
N GLU A 158 -16.03 0.92 12.35
CA GLU A 158 -17.43 1.24 12.11
C GLU A 158 -17.57 2.68 11.57
N TYR A 159 -16.93 3.66 12.21
CA TYR A 159 -16.92 5.04 11.74
C TYR A 159 -16.39 5.18 10.30
N ALA A 160 -15.27 4.51 9.98
CA ALA A 160 -14.66 4.57 8.65
C ALA A 160 -15.57 3.96 7.58
N ARG A 161 -16.21 2.83 7.88
CA ARG A 161 -17.17 2.16 7.00
C ARG A 161 -18.45 2.99 6.80
N GLU A 162 -19.03 3.47 7.91
CA GLU A 162 -20.29 4.23 7.93
C GLU A 162 -20.14 5.70 7.51
N ASN A 163 -18.96 6.12 7.08
CA ASN A 163 -18.70 7.45 6.52
C ASN A 163 -17.81 7.41 5.27
N ASP A 164 -17.43 6.22 4.81
CA ASP A 164 -16.53 5.97 3.67
C ASP A 164 -15.26 6.84 3.72
N ILE A 165 -14.56 6.80 4.85
CA ILE A 165 -13.42 7.70 5.14
C ILE A 165 -12.25 7.37 4.19
N SER A 166 -11.73 8.39 3.51
CA SER A 166 -10.46 8.29 2.77
C SER A 166 -9.30 8.46 3.72
N LEU A 167 -8.33 7.55 3.65
CA LEU A 167 -7.21 7.51 4.58
C LEU A 167 -5.88 7.63 3.85
N THR A 168 -4.96 8.35 4.46
CA THR A 168 -3.52 8.17 4.25
C THR A 168 -2.93 7.54 5.50
N HIS A 169 -1.72 7.01 5.42
CA HIS A 169 -0.98 6.58 6.61
C HIS A 169 0.41 7.19 6.61
N THR A 170 1.01 7.25 7.79
CA THR A 170 2.44 7.52 7.90
C THR A 170 3.07 6.59 8.90
N LEU A 171 4.28 6.12 8.57
CA LEU A 171 4.86 5.01 9.31
C LEU A 171 6.35 5.16 9.61
N ILE A 172 7.11 5.89 8.79
CA ILE A 172 8.57 5.85 8.82
C ILE A 172 9.12 6.95 9.73
N HIS A 173 10.12 6.64 10.55
CA HIS A 173 10.83 7.66 11.31
C HIS A 173 11.82 8.42 10.43
N PRO A 174 12.11 9.70 10.73
CA PRO A 174 13.17 10.45 10.08
C PRO A 174 14.50 9.68 10.06
N GLN A 175 15.19 9.76 8.92
CA GLN A 175 16.50 9.14 8.75
C GLN A 175 17.58 10.05 9.37
N VAL A 176 17.81 9.90 10.68
CA VAL A 176 18.83 10.68 11.42
C VAL A 176 20.16 9.92 11.45
N ASN A 177 20.44 9.15 12.50
CA ASN A 177 21.57 8.23 12.54
C ASN A 177 21.07 6.79 12.68
N ARG A 178 21.15 6.02 11.59
CA ARG A 178 20.68 4.62 11.56
C ARG A 178 21.47 3.67 12.47
N ALA A 179 22.65 4.06 12.95
CA ALA A 179 23.44 3.27 13.88
C ALA A 179 22.98 3.37 15.34
N LYS A 180 22.04 4.28 15.65
CA LYS A 180 21.56 4.57 17.01
C LYS A 180 20.07 4.29 17.15
N ALA A 181 19.63 3.92 18.35
CA ALA A 181 18.21 3.89 18.69
C ALA A 181 17.59 5.30 18.67
N GLN A 182 16.26 5.42 18.77
CA GLN A 182 15.59 6.73 18.70
C GLN A 182 15.92 7.60 19.92
N HIS A 183 15.87 7.03 21.12
CA HIS A 183 16.26 7.72 22.35
C HIS A 183 17.76 8.09 22.43
N GLU A 184 18.61 7.47 21.60
CA GLU A 184 20.06 7.73 21.53
C GLU A 184 20.44 8.81 20.49
N GLN A 185 19.46 9.31 19.72
CA GLN A 185 19.71 10.36 18.74
C GLN A 185 20.19 11.64 19.43
N LYS A 186 20.96 12.46 18.71
CA LYS A 186 21.41 13.77 19.23
C LYS A 186 20.22 14.65 19.62
N ASP A 187 19.15 14.55 18.84
CA ASP A 187 17.85 15.13 19.14
C ASP A 187 16.81 14.01 19.10
N ALA A 188 16.36 13.58 20.28
CA ALA A 188 15.40 12.51 20.45
C ALA A 188 13.96 12.93 20.11
N ASN A 189 13.70 14.22 19.92
CA ASN A 189 12.37 14.77 19.65
C ASN A 189 12.04 14.84 18.16
N VAL A 190 13.00 14.52 17.28
CA VAL A 190 12.82 14.57 15.82
C VAL A 190 11.74 13.59 15.36
N ALA A 191 11.74 12.38 15.90
CA ALA A 191 10.73 11.37 15.58
C ALA A 191 9.43 11.65 16.33
N LEU A 192 8.28 11.39 15.69
CA LEU A 192 6.98 11.46 16.36
C LEU A 192 6.99 10.65 17.67
N HIS A 193 6.70 11.31 18.78
CA HIS A 193 6.69 10.75 20.13
C HIS A 193 5.56 11.34 20.98
N LEU A 194 5.24 10.63 22.05
CA LEU A 194 4.34 11.07 23.11
C LEU A 194 5.00 12.17 23.94
N VAL A 195 4.34 13.31 24.08
CA VAL A 195 4.76 14.41 24.95
C VAL A 195 4.06 14.33 26.30
N GLU A 196 2.72 14.18 26.29
CA GLU A 196 1.91 14.20 27.50
C GLU A 196 0.67 13.30 27.35
N LYS A 197 0.23 12.70 28.46
CA LYS A 197 -1.10 12.09 28.61
C LYS A 197 -1.92 12.96 29.57
N ASN A 198 -3.13 13.33 29.19
CA ASN A 198 -4.06 14.03 30.06
C ASN A 198 -5.43 13.31 30.10
N LYS A 199 -6.40 13.87 30.82
CA LYS A 199 -7.72 13.25 31.00
C LYS A 199 -8.54 13.15 29.71
N ASP A 200 -8.26 13.99 28.70
CA ASP A 200 -9.06 14.12 27.48
C ASP A 200 -8.39 13.43 26.28
N GLY A 201 -7.07 13.23 26.33
CA GLY A 201 -6.31 12.55 25.28
C GLY A 201 -4.79 12.56 25.50
N ILE A 202 -4.05 12.53 24.39
CA ILE A 202 -2.59 12.63 24.36
C ILE A 202 -2.13 13.83 23.54
N ILE A 203 -0.94 14.32 23.84
CA ILE A 203 -0.23 15.32 23.03
C ILE A 203 0.98 14.64 22.39
N VAL A 204 1.14 14.81 21.08
CA VAL A 204 2.24 14.22 20.30
C VAL A 204 2.99 15.29 19.52
N ASP A 205 4.29 15.10 19.37
CA ASP A 205 5.17 16.03 18.65
C ASP A 205 6.23 15.27 17.84
N GLY A 206 6.68 15.87 16.74
CA GLY A 206 7.78 15.36 15.92
C GLY A 206 7.38 15.09 14.48
N ILE A 207 8.21 14.33 13.78
CA ILE A 207 8.09 14.10 12.33
C ILE A 207 7.90 12.61 12.04
N ARG A 208 7.05 12.34 11.05
CA ARG A 208 7.01 11.06 10.33
C ARG A 208 7.29 11.32 8.85
N LEU A 209 8.01 10.38 8.25
CA LEU A 209 8.28 10.39 6.82
C LEU A 209 7.21 9.58 6.09
N LEU A 210 6.92 10.06 4.89
CA LEU A 210 6.15 9.36 3.87
C LEU A 210 4.69 9.13 4.27
N ALA A 211 3.83 10.05 3.85
CA ALA A 211 2.41 9.88 3.70
C ALA A 211 2.06 10.08 2.22
N THR A 212 1.96 8.97 1.49
CA THR A 212 1.49 9.01 0.11
C THR A 212 0.02 9.44 0.10
N GLN A 213 -0.33 10.42 -0.74
CA GLN A 213 -1.59 11.17 -0.69
C GLN A 213 -1.80 11.99 0.60
N GLY A 214 -0.72 12.30 1.33
CA GLY A 214 -0.79 13.12 2.54
C GLY A 214 -1.43 14.49 2.29
N GLY A 215 -2.45 14.84 3.08
CA GLY A 215 -3.17 16.11 2.98
C GLY A 215 -4.28 16.17 1.92
N ILE A 216 -4.47 15.12 1.11
CA ILE A 216 -5.58 15.00 0.13
C ILE A 216 -6.54 13.84 0.47
N THR A 217 -6.54 13.40 1.73
CA THR A 217 -7.49 12.44 2.30
C THR A 217 -8.25 13.09 3.47
N ASP A 218 -9.28 12.40 4.00
CA ASP A 218 -10.07 12.88 5.13
C ASP A 218 -9.24 12.83 6.44
N GLU A 219 -8.65 11.67 6.72
CA GLU A 219 -7.88 11.43 7.94
C GLU A 219 -6.53 10.77 7.66
N ILE A 220 -5.62 10.83 8.65
CA ILE A 220 -4.34 10.12 8.68
C ILE A 220 -4.38 9.03 9.75
N LEU A 221 -3.98 7.82 9.36
CA LEU A 221 -3.69 6.72 10.28
C LEU A 221 -2.20 6.71 10.61
N VAL A 222 -1.87 6.85 11.89
CA VAL A 222 -0.50 6.75 12.40
C VAL A 222 -0.30 5.36 12.96
N PHE A 223 0.68 4.64 12.42
CA PHE A 223 1.08 3.31 12.89
C PHE A 223 2.59 3.13 12.69
N PRO A 224 3.35 2.44 13.55
CA PRO A 224 4.77 2.18 13.26
C PRO A 224 4.96 1.14 12.13
N SER A 225 5.78 1.43 11.11
CA SER A 225 6.08 0.45 10.03
C SER A 225 7.14 -0.58 10.37
N THR A 226 7.96 -0.30 11.38
CA THR A 226 9.12 -1.15 11.69
C THR A 226 9.06 -1.60 13.12
N VAL A 227 9.39 -2.88 13.33
CA VAL A 227 9.63 -3.44 14.66
C VAL A 227 10.56 -2.52 15.43
N LYS A 228 10.05 -2.00 16.54
CA LYS A 228 10.79 -1.24 17.53
C LYS A 228 11.54 -2.19 18.44
N LYS A 229 12.72 -1.79 18.92
CA LYS A 229 13.30 -2.50 20.06
C LYS A 229 12.32 -2.34 21.22
N ALA A 230 11.90 -3.46 21.81
CA ALA A 230 11.02 -3.43 22.96
C ALA A 230 11.80 -2.87 24.16
N GLY A 231 11.20 -1.91 24.87
CA GLY A 231 11.79 -1.31 26.07
C GLY A 231 11.24 0.07 26.40
N GLU A 232 11.20 0.40 27.68
CA GLU A 232 10.60 1.64 28.23
C GLU A 232 11.13 2.92 27.56
N LEU A 233 12.39 2.93 27.12
CA LEU A 233 13.01 4.09 26.48
C LEU A 233 12.51 4.36 25.06
N ASP A 234 12.00 3.35 24.35
CA ASP A 234 11.47 3.50 22.99
C ASP A 234 9.94 3.45 22.94
N ASP A 235 9.28 3.19 24.08
CA ASP A 235 7.81 3.19 24.20
C ASP A 235 7.16 4.53 23.81
N PRO A 236 7.71 5.73 24.14
CA PRO A 236 7.13 7.00 23.71
C PRO A 236 6.93 7.14 22.19
N TYR A 237 7.67 6.38 21.38
CA TYR A 237 7.55 6.37 19.91
C TYR A 237 6.58 5.31 19.38
N SER A 238 6.01 4.49 20.27
CA SER A 238 5.09 3.38 19.96
C SER A 238 3.65 3.84 20.11
N LEU A 239 3.17 4.48 19.05
CA LEU A 239 1.86 5.13 18.99
C LEU A 239 1.06 4.59 17.80
N ALA A 240 -0.23 4.34 18.02
CA ALA A 240 -1.19 4.08 16.97
C ALA A 240 -2.47 4.88 17.22
N PHE A 241 -2.89 5.69 16.24
CA PHE A 241 -4.09 6.53 16.33
C PHE A 241 -4.51 7.03 14.95
N ALA A 242 -5.72 7.57 14.82
CA ALA A 242 -6.18 8.22 13.60
C ALA A 242 -6.81 9.59 13.88
N ILE A 243 -6.48 10.61 13.07
CA ILE A 243 -6.99 11.98 13.25
C ILE A 243 -7.30 12.66 11.92
N PRO A 244 -8.22 13.64 11.89
CA PRO A 244 -8.45 14.50 10.73
C PRO A 244 -7.18 15.20 10.24
N ASN A 245 -7.03 15.30 8.92
CA ASN A 245 -5.86 15.93 8.30
C ASN A 245 -5.77 17.44 8.54
N ASN A 246 -6.84 18.06 9.06
CA ASN A 246 -6.89 19.46 9.46
C ASN A 246 -6.76 19.68 10.97
N THR A 247 -6.37 18.66 11.73
CA THR A 247 -6.12 18.79 13.17
C THR A 247 -5.08 19.88 13.44
N PRO A 248 -5.33 20.83 14.38
CA PRO A 248 -4.37 21.87 14.71
C PRO A 248 -2.98 21.30 15.06
N GLY A 249 -1.93 21.90 14.50
CA GLY A 249 -0.54 21.43 14.67
C GLY A 249 -0.09 20.37 13.67
N LEU A 250 -1.00 19.75 12.91
CA LEU A 250 -0.65 18.80 11.84
C LEU A 250 -0.31 19.55 10.55
N LYS A 251 0.80 19.17 9.90
CA LYS A 251 1.28 19.72 8.63
C LYS A 251 1.73 18.62 7.69
N PHE A 252 1.35 18.75 6.42
CA PHE A 252 1.86 17.93 5.32
C PHE A 252 2.81 18.76 4.47
N ILE A 253 3.99 18.22 4.18
CA ILE A 253 5.00 18.87 3.33
C ILE A 253 5.19 17.96 2.12
N SER A 254 4.52 18.29 1.03
CA SER A 254 4.59 17.51 -0.21
C SER A 254 5.94 17.67 -0.88
N ARG A 255 6.45 16.59 -1.48
CA ARG A 255 7.47 16.69 -2.53
C ARG A 255 6.94 17.49 -3.73
N GLU A 256 7.84 17.84 -4.65
CA GLU A 256 7.44 18.40 -5.95
C GLU A 256 6.42 17.48 -6.64
N SER A 257 5.44 18.08 -7.33
CA SER A 257 4.46 17.31 -8.10
C SER A 257 5.07 16.83 -9.41
N PHE A 258 4.66 15.64 -9.83
CA PHE A 258 5.00 15.10 -11.14
C PHE A 258 3.86 15.30 -12.15
N ASP A 259 2.74 15.93 -11.75
CA ASP A 259 1.81 16.54 -12.68
C ASP A 259 2.36 17.89 -13.13
N TYR A 260 2.91 17.93 -14.35
CA TYR A 260 3.54 19.13 -14.90
C TYR A 260 2.55 20.21 -15.36
N GLY A 261 1.24 20.05 -15.08
CA GLY A 261 0.21 20.97 -15.54
C GLY A 261 0.06 20.99 -17.06
N LYS A 262 0.45 19.89 -17.71
CA LYS A 262 0.36 19.68 -19.16
C LYS A 262 -0.96 18.98 -19.50
N ASN A 263 -1.06 18.43 -20.71
CA ASN A 263 -2.25 17.71 -21.16
C ASN A 263 -2.10 16.19 -20.95
N GLN A 264 -3.22 15.48 -21.02
CA GLN A 264 -3.30 14.02 -20.87
C GLN A 264 -2.75 13.24 -22.07
N TRP A 265 -2.46 13.91 -23.19
CA TRP A 265 -1.87 13.28 -24.36
C TRP A 265 -0.35 13.11 -24.18
N ASP A 266 0.32 14.15 -23.70
CA ASP A 266 1.76 14.15 -23.42
C ASP A 266 2.10 13.36 -22.15
N HIS A 267 1.20 13.39 -21.16
CA HIS A 267 1.41 12.80 -19.84
C HIS A 267 0.22 11.93 -19.40
N PRO A 268 -0.06 10.80 -20.06
CA PRO A 268 -1.31 10.05 -19.84
C PRO A 268 -1.49 9.48 -18.43
N LEU A 269 -0.42 9.29 -17.65
CA LEU A 269 -0.49 8.75 -16.30
C LEU A 269 -0.26 9.83 -15.26
N SER A 270 0.86 10.56 -15.37
CA SER A 270 1.28 11.56 -14.39
C SER A 270 0.31 12.73 -14.26
N SER A 271 -0.37 13.14 -15.33
CA SER A 271 -1.39 14.20 -15.26
C SER A 271 -2.71 13.79 -14.58
N ARG A 272 -2.84 12.55 -14.10
CA ARG A 272 -4.10 12.01 -13.54
C ARG A 272 -3.94 11.19 -12.28
N PHE A 273 -2.86 10.41 -12.17
CA PHE A 273 -2.72 9.35 -11.16
C PHE A 273 -1.53 9.58 -10.23
N GLU A 274 -1.01 10.80 -10.18
CA GLU A 274 0.15 11.19 -9.38
C GLU A 274 -0.19 11.25 -7.88
N GLU A 275 0.25 10.23 -7.14
CA GLU A 275 0.11 10.19 -5.69
C GLU A 275 1.32 10.88 -5.03
N GLY A 276 1.16 12.14 -4.65
CA GLY A 276 2.18 12.93 -3.95
C GLY A 276 2.64 12.27 -2.64
N ASP A 277 3.96 12.30 -2.36
CA ASP A 277 4.54 11.72 -1.14
C ASP A 277 4.94 12.84 -0.16
N ALA A 278 4.27 12.91 1.00
CA ALA A 278 4.46 13.99 1.94
C ALA A 278 5.29 13.58 3.18
N ILE A 279 6.03 14.53 3.74
CA ILE A 279 6.50 14.49 5.12
C ILE A 279 5.36 14.97 6.02
N VAL A 280 5.20 14.37 7.19
CA VAL A 280 4.16 14.75 8.16
C VAL A 280 4.83 15.31 9.41
N SER A 281 4.47 16.52 9.79
CA SER A 281 4.94 17.18 11.00
C SER A 281 3.77 17.36 11.97
N PHE A 282 4.02 17.01 13.22
CA PHE A 282 3.11 17.15 14.34
C PHE A 282 3.72 18.17 15.31
N GLU A 283 3.07 19.30 15.48
CA GLU A 283 3.49 20.35 16.41
C GLU A 283 2.50 20.40 17.58
N ASN A 284 2.84 19.73 18.68
CA ASN A 284 1.98 19.57 19.87
C ASN A 284 0.52 19.22 19.52
N VAL A 285 0.34 18.21 18.67
CA VAL A 285 -0.98 17.78 18.20
C VAL A 285 -1.73 17.06 19.32
N PHE A 286 -2.95 17.52 19.62
CA PHE A 286 -3.85 16.83 20.53
C PHE A 286 -4.59 15.69 19.81
N VAL A 287 -4.55 14.50 20.39
CA VAL A 287 -5.27 13.30 19.91
C VAL A 287 -6.22 12.84 21.01
N PRO A 288 -7.55 12.89 20.81
CA PRO A 288 -8.51 12.50 21.82
C PRO A 288 -8.44 10.99 22.09
N TRP A 289 -8.74 10.57 23.32
CA TRP A 289 -8.62 9.16 23.72
C TRP A 289 -9.39 8.20 22.81
N ASN A 290 -10.57 8.59 22.30
CA ASN A 290 -11.40 7.77 21.41
C ASN A 290 -10.80 7.54 20.00
N ARG A 291 -9.64 8.13 19.71
CA ARG A 291 -8.90 7.98 18.45
C ARG A 291 -7.57 7.25 18.62
N VAL A 292 -7.23 6.86 19.85
CA VAL A 292 -5.99 6.17 20.19
C VAL A 292 -6.23 4.66 20.24
N PHE A 293 -5.37 3.89 19.57
CA PHE A 293 -5.39 2.42 19.53
C PHE A 293 -4.21 1.82 20.32
N VAL A 294 -3.05 2.48 20.29
CA VAL A 294 -1.86 2.10 21.09
C VAL A 294 -1.18 3.35 21.61
N CYS A 295 -0.82 3.37 22.90
CA CYS A 295 -0.21 4.52 23.56
C CYS A 295 0.97 4.15 24.46
N GLY A 296 2.17 4.11 23.88
CA GLY A 296 3.38 3.85 24.65
C GLY A 296 3.62 2.37 24.92
N ASN A 297 3.25 1.48 23.99
CA ASN A 297 3.44 0.04 24.14
C ASN A 297 4.06 -0.56 22.87
N SER A 298 5.39 -0.72 22.90
CA SER A 298 6.17 -1.29 21.79
C SER A 298 5.83 -2.75 21.48
N SER A 299 5.48 -3.57 22.49
CA SER A 299 5.08 -4.97 22.32
C SER A 299 3.84 -5.08 21.44
N ILE A 300 2.76 -4.39 21.82
CA ILE A 300 1.49 -4.39 21.08
C ILE A 300 1.70 -3.81 19.67
N CYS A 301 2.36 -2.67 19.54
CA CYS A 301 2.67 -2.06 18.25
C CYS A 301 3.37 -3.03 17.30
N ASN A 302 4.39 -3.75 17.77
CA ASN A 302 5.17 -4.68 16.95
C ASN A 302 4.40 -5.93 16.51
N ARG A 303 3.41 -6.35 17.31
CA ARG A 303 2.59 -7.54 17.06
C ARG A 303 1.34 -7.25 16.24
N THR A 304 0.85 -6.01 16.24
CA THR A 304 -0.46 -5.63 15.69
C THR A 304 -0.70 -6.14 14.27
N PHE A 305 0.18 -5.86 13.31
CA PHE A 305 -0.04 -6.28 11.92
C PHE A 305 -0.14 -7.79 11.74
N ARG A 306 0.58 -8.57 12.57
CA ARG A 306 0.57 -10.03 12.53
C ARG A 306 -0.68 -10.59 13.22
N GLU A 307 -0.97 -10.13 14.44
CA GLU A 307 -2.04 -10.69 15.28
C GLU A 307 -3.44 -10.30 14.78
N THR A 308 -3.57 -9.17 14.07
CA THR A 308 -4.83 -8.72 13.45
C THR A 308 -5.01 -9.24 12.02
N ASN A 309 -4.01 -9.91 11.43
CA ASN A 309 -3.95 -10.25 10.00
C ASN A 309 -4.08 -9.04 9.04
N ALA A 310 -3.92 -7.80 9.52
CA ALA A 310 -3.97 -6.61 8.66
C ALA A 310 -3.00 -6.70 7.48
N VAL A 311 -1.77 -7.17 7.72
CA VAL A 311 -0.78 -7.36 6.66
C VAL A 311 -1.23 -8.36 5.58
N VAL A 312 -2.02 -9.38 5.96
CA VAL A 312 -2.52 -10.40 5.03
C VAL A 312 -3.58 -9.78 4.11
N HIS A 313 -4.54 -9.06 4.67
CA HIS A 313 -5.61 -8.41 3.88
C HIS A 313 -5.08 -7.25 3.03
N MET A 314 -4.09 -6.51 3.51
CA MET A 314 -3.40 -5.48 2.71
C MET A 314 -2.59 -6.13 1.59
N ALA A 315 -1.87 -7.24 1.84
CA ALA A 315 -1.15 -7.97 0.80
C ALA A 315 -2.08 -8.52 -0.28
N HIS A 316 -3.29 -8.96 0.09
CA HIS A 316 -4.32 -9.39 -0.85
C HIS A 316 -4.74 -8.27 -1.81
N GLN A 317 -5.01 -7.06 -1.28
CA GLN A 317 -5.28 -5.87 -2.10
C GLN A 317 -4.12 -5.57 -3.06
N VAL A 318 -2.89 -5.60 -2.55
CA VAL A 318 -1.69 -5.25 -3.32
C VAL A 318 -1.42 -6.25 -4.43
N VAL A 319 -1.58 -7.55 -4.17
CA VAL A 319 -1.44 -8.60 -5.19
C VAL A 319 -2.50 -8.42 -6.28
N ALA A 320 -3.76 -8.16 -5.92
CA ALA A 320 -4.82 -7.89 -6.89
C ALA A 320 -4.50 -6.65 -7.75
N LYS A 321 -4.08 -5.54 -7.14
CA LYS A 321 -3.63 -4.32 -7.83
C LYS A 321 -2.42 -4.58 -8.74
N ASN A 322 -1.44 -5.38 -8.29
CA ASN A 322 -0.25 -5.70 -9.06
C ASN A 322 -0.54 -6.59 -10.27
N ILE A 323 -1.54 -7.47 -10.18
CA ILE A 323 -2.04 -8.21 -11.36
C ILE A 323 -2.56 -7.22 -12.40
N VAL A 324 -3.44 -6.29 -12.02
CA VAL A 324 -3.95 -5.25 -12.94
C VAL A 324 -2.83 -4.39 -13.52
N LYS A 325 -1.85 -3.99 -12.70
CA LYS A 325 -0.67 -3.24 -13.16
C LYS A 325 0.15 -4.02 -14.18
N THR A 326 0.31 -5.33 -13.97
CA THR A 326 1.05 -6.21 -14.87
C THR A 326 0.29 -6.48 -16.16
N GLU A 327 -1.05 -6.62 -16.11
CA GLU A 327 -1.92 -6.69 -17.29
C GLU A 327 -1.80 -5.41 -18.13
N PHE A 328 -1.84 -4.24 -17.48
CA PHE A 328 -1.68 -2.96 -18.15
C PHE A 328 -0.30 -2.81 -18.80
N LEU A 329 0.77 -3.20 -18.09
CA LEU A 329 2.14 -3.22 -18.62
C LEU A 329 2.26 -4.14 -19.83
N LEU A 330 1.72 -5.37 -19.74
CA LEU A 330 1.75 -6.35 -20.81
C LEU A 330 1.00 -5.83 -22.04
N GLY A 331 -0.19 -5.29 -21.86
CA GLY A 331 -0.97 -4.69 -22.94
C GLY A 331 -0.18 -3.59 -23.65
N LEU A 332 0.45 -2.70 -22.88
CA LEU A 332 1.29 -1.63 -23.42
C LEU A 332 2.52 -2.16 -24.18
N ALA A 333 3.21 -3.17 -23.65
CA ALA A 333 4.35 -3.81 -24.30
C ALA A 333 3.95 -4.46 -25.64
N LEU A 334 2.85 -5.21 -25.65
CA LEU A 334 2.31 -5.85 -26.86
C LEU A 334 1.87 -4.81 -27.90
N SER A 335 1.23 -3.73 -27.47
CA SER A 335 0.86 -2.62 -28.36
C SER A 335 2.09 -1.95 -28.96
N VAL A 336 3.15 -1.71 -28.18
CA VAL A 336 4.42 -1.16 -28.69
C VAL A 336 5.04 -2.12 -29.70
N MET A 337 5.08 -3.43 -29.40
CA MET A 337 5.66 -4.45 -30.28
C MET A 337 4.95 -4.50 -31.64
N ASP A 338 3.61 -4.50 -31.64
CA ASP A 338 2.83 -4.51 -32.88
C ASP A 338 2.93 -3.18 -33.64
N ALA A 339 2.88 -2.04 -32.93
CA ALA A 339 2.95 -0.70 -33.51
C ALA A 339 4.18 -0.47 -34.38
N ILE A 340 5.32 -1.09 -34.04
CA ILE A 340 6.57 -0.97 -34.81
C ILE A 340 6.99 -2.28 -35.49
N GLY A 341 6.13 -3.32 -35.46
CA GLY A 341 6.35 -4.57 -36.19
C GLY A 341 7.54 -5.40 -35.72
N ILE A 342 7.87 -5.36 -34.43
CA ILE A 342 9.00 -6.11 -33.85
C ILE A 342 8.59 -7.43 -33.21
N ASP A 343 7.29 -7.71 -33.15
CA ASP A 343 6.68 -8.90 -32.55
C ASP A 343 7.08 -10.23 -33.23
N GLN A 344 7.64 -10.16 -34.44
CA GLN A 344 8.13 -11.32 -35.19
C GLN A 344 9.52 -11.81 -34.74
N PHE A 345 10.27 -10.99 -33.98
CA PHE A 345 11.63 -11.34 -33.57
C PHE A 345 11.63 -12.19 -32.29
N GLN A 346 12.36 -13.31 -32.30
CA GLN A 346 12.41 -14.25 -31.17
C GLN A 346 12.81 -13.57 -29.84
N HIS A 347 13.83 -12.71 -29.85
CA HIS A 347 14.29 -12.00 -28.66
C HIS A 347 13.29 -10.95 -28.14
N VAL A 348 12.33 -10.52 -28.97
CA VAL A 348 11.23 -9.63 -28.59
C VAL A 348 10.07 -10.44 -28.00
N GLN A 349 9.76 -11.58 -28.60
CA GLN A 349 8.78 -12.53 -28.07
C GLN A 349 9.18 -13.05 -26.68
N ASP A 350 10.47 -13.34 -26.48
CA ASP A 350 11.01 -13.77 -25.18
C ASP A 350 10.79 -12.71 -24.09
N LYS A 351 10.99 -11.43 -24.41
CA LYS A 351 10.69 -10.31 -23.50
C LYS A 351 9.21 -10.20 -23.14
N GLY A 352 8.33 -10.34 -24.14
CA GLY A 352 6.88 -10.42 -23.88
C GLY A 352 6.53 -11.61 -22.99
N THR A 353 7.21 -12.75 -23.21
CA THR A 353 7.05 -13.97 -22.43
C THR A 353 7.46 -13.76 -20.96
N GLU A 354 8.56 -13.04 -20.67
CA GLU A 354 8.93 -12.71 -19.28
C GLU A 354 7.81 -11.98 -18.54
N ILE A 355 7.13 -11.02 -19.19
CA ILE A 355 5.99 -10.30 -18.59
C ILE A 355 4.79 -11.23 -18.37
N MET A 356 4.47 -12.07 -19.37
CA MET A 356 3.37 -13.04 -19.28
C MET A 356 3.57 -14.04 -18.13
N LEU A 357 4.79 -14.57 -17.98
CA LEU A 357 5.14 -15.48 -16.89
C LEU A 357 5.00 -14.80 -15.52
N ALA A 358 5.38 -13.52 -15.43
CA ALA A 358 5.18 -12.76 -14.20
C ALA A 358 3.71 -12.54 -13.86
N LEU A 359 2.88 -12.25 -14.86
CA LEU A 359 1.43 -12.16 -14.69
C LEU A 359 0.81 -13.47 -14.20
N GLU A 360 1.12 -14.59 -14.85
CA GLU A 360 0.59 -15.91 -14.47
C GLU A 360 1.09 -16.37 -13.10
N THR A 361 2.33 -16.00 -12.73
CA THR A 361 2.86 -16.24 -11.37
C THR A 361 2.05 -15.50 -10.32
N MET A 362 1.76 -14.21 -10.54
CA MET A 362 0.95 -13.42 -9.61
C MET A 362 -0.50 -13.93 -9.51
N ARG A 363 -1.11 -14.30 -10.64
CA ARG A 363 -2.44 -14.94 -10.67
C ARG A 363 -2.46 -16.27 -9.91
N SER A 364 -1.42 -17.07 -10.05
CA SER A 364 -1.28 -18.35 -9.34
C SER A 364 -1.16 -18.15 -7.82
N HIS A 365 -0.39 -17.15 -7.38
CA HIS A 365 -0.32 -16.79 -5.96
C HIS A 365 -1.66 -16.31 -5.40
N LEU A 366 -2.37 -15.45 -6.13
CA LEU A 366 -3.69 -14.98 -5.74
C LEU A 366 -4.70 -16.13 -5.65
N TYR A 367 -4.74 -16.98 -6.67
CA TYR A 367 -5.64 -18.14 -6.70
C TYR A 367 -5.40 -19.05 -5.50
N ARG A 368 -4.13 -19.40 -5.22
CA ARG A 368 -3.78 -20.20 -4.05
C ARG A 368 -4.18 -19.50 -2.75
N ALA A 369 -3.92 -18.20 -2.64
CA ALA A 369 -4.26 -17.40 -1.46
C ALA A 369 -5.76 -17.48 -1.14
N GLU A 370 -6.62 -17.36 -2.15
CA GLU A 370 -8.08 -17.39 -1.97
C GLU A 370 -8.60 -18.82 -1.78
N HIS A 371 -8.12 -19.79 -2.57
CA HIS A 371 -8.62 -21.17 -2.53
C HIS A 371 -8.26 -21.90 -1.22
N ASN A 372 -7.12 -21.54 -0.62
CA ASN A 372 -6.67 -22.10 0.66
C ASN A 372 -7.02 -21.21 1.86
N ALA A 373 -7.83 -20.16 1.66
CA ALA A 373 -8.22 -19.26 2.73
C ALA A 373 -8.93 -20.01 3.87
N LYS A 374 -8.75 -19.52 5.09
CA LYS A 374 -9.33 -20.11 6.31
C LYS A 374 -9.87 -19.02 7.22
N LEU A 375 -10.90 -19.35 8.00
CA LEU A 375 -11.32 -18.50 9.10
C LEU A 375 -10.18 -18.39 10.12
N ASP A 376 -9.83 -17.17 10.48
CA ASP A 376 -8.93 -16.90 11.60
C ASP A 376 -9.68 -16.94 12.95
N LYS A 377 -8.94 -16.69 14.05
CA LYS A 377 -9.51 -16.66 15.39
C LYS A 377 -10.54 -15.54 15.60
N TRP A 378 -10.55 -14.53 14.75
CA TRP A 378 -11.46 -13.38 14.80
C TRP A 378 -12.72 -13.58 13.93
N GLY A 379 -12.86 -14.75 13.30
CA GLY A 379 -13.99 -15.07 12.44
C GLY A 379 -13.89 -14.43 11.06
N THR A 380 -12.69 -14.00 10.63
CA THR A 380 -12.43 -13.41 9.32
C THR A 380 -11.83 -14.45 8.39
N MET A 381 -12.42 -14.60 7.20
CA MET A 381 -11.86 -15.43 6.13
C MET A 381 -10.57 -14.80 5.62
N THR A 382 -9.46 -15.38 6.05
CA THR A 382 -8.12 -14.85 5.83
C THR A 382 -7.44 -15.65 4.72
N PRO A 383 -6.88 -14.98 3.68
CA PRO A 383 -6.14 -15.65 2.61
C PRO A 383 -4.96 -16.50 3.13
N ASP A 384 -4.56 -17.54 2.37
CA ASP A 384 -3.29 -18.24 2.62
C ASP A 384 -2.11 -17.28 2.48
N TYR A 385 -1.61 -16.85 3.63
CA TYR A 385 -0.55 -15.86 3.72
C TYR A 385 0.74 -16.34 3.08
N ALA A 386 1.07 -17.63 3.07
CA ALA A 386 2.31 -18.09 2.45
C ALA A 386 2.33 -17.82 0.93
N ALA A 387 1.16 -17.88 0.27
CA ALA A 387 1.05 -17.53 -1.14
C ALA A 387 1.21 -16.01 -1.37
N LEU A 388 0.57 -15.19 -0.53
CA LEU A 388 0.69 -13.73 -0.61
C LEU A 388 2.08 -13.23 -0.23
N ASP A 389 2.71 -13.85 0.78
CA ASP A 389 4.02 -13.46 1.29
C ASP A 389 5.11 -13.75 0.26
N ALA A 390 5.00 -14.88 -0.44
CA ALA A 390 5.84 -15.17 -1.60
C ALA A 390 5.67 -14.10 -2.69
N ALA A 391 4.43 -13.76 -3.07
CA ALA A 391 4.15 -12.76 -4.09
C ALA A 391 4.70 -11.37 -3.73
N ARG A 392 4.49 -10.89 -2.50
CA ARG A 392 4.97 -9.57 -2.05
C ARG A 392 6.49 -9.50 -1.86
N ASN A 393 7.18 -10.63 -1.67
CA ASN A 393 8.65 -10.67 -1.63
C ASN A 393 9.27 -10.77 -3.04
N TRP A 394 8.57 -11.45 -3.95
CA TRP A 394 9.03 -11.71 -5.30
C TRP A 394 8.78 -10.54 -6.26
N TYR A 395 7.56 -10.01 -6.29
CA TYR A 395 7.16 -8.96 -7.24
C TYR A 395 8.04 -7.70 -7.20
N PRO A 396 8.44 -7.16 -6.04
CA PRO A 396 9.35 -6.01 -5.98
C PRO A 396 10.69 -6.24 -6.70
N ARG A 397 11.17 -7.49 -6.73
CA ARG A 397 12.43 -7.86 -7.40
C ARG A 397 12.26 -8.02 -8.91
N VAL A 398 11.03 -8.22 -9.37
CA VAL A 398 10.69 -8.48 -10.78
C VAL A 398 10.16 -7.23 -11.48
N TYR A 399 9.40 -6.38 -10.80
CA TYR A 399 8.83 -5.18 -11.40
C TYR A 399 9.86 -4.27 -12.11
N PRO A 400 11.08 -4.02 -11.56
CA PRO A 400 12.11 -3.28 -12.27
C PRO A 400 12.50 -3.91 -13.62
N ARG A 401 12.53 -5.25 -13.70
CA ARG A 401 12.78 -5.97 -14.95
C ARG A 401 11.63 -5.78 -15.95
N LEU A 402 10.38 -5.77 -15.50
CA LEU A 402 9.23 -5.52 -16.38
C LEU A 402 9.27 -4.09 -16.97
N VAL A 403 9.64 -3.11 -16.16
CA VAL A 403 9.87 -1.71 -16.59
C VAL A 403 11.04 -1.63 -17.57
N GLU A 404 12.14 -2.33 -17.29
CA GLU A 404 13.30 -2.41 -18.18
C GLU A 404 12.93 -3.01 -19.54
N ILE A 405 12.14 -4.09 -19.57
CA ILE A 405 11.68 -4.72 -20.81
C ILE A 405 10.95 -3.70 -21.69
N LEU A 406 10.00 -2.95 -21.14
CA LEU A 406 9.25 -1.95 -21.90
C LEU A 406 10.19 -0.85 -22.45
N ARG A 407 11.20 -0.44 -21.68
CA ARG A 407 12.23 0.49 -22.15
C ARG A 407 13.08 -0.09 -23.28
N ILE A 408 13.45 -1.37 -23.21
CA ILE A 408 14.19 -2.06 -24.27
C ILE A 408 13.36 -2.16 -25.56
N LEU A 409 12.07 -2.51 -25.43
CA LEU A 409 11.15 -2.61 -26.58
C LEU A 409 10.91 -1.24 -27.24
N GLY A 410 10.81 -0.16 -26.44
CA GLY A 410 10.61 1.19 -26.95
C GLY A 410 11.89 1.88 -27.46
N ALA A 411 13.06 1.54 -26.91
CA ALA A 411 14.39 2.02 -27.29
C ALA A 411 14.44 3.54 -27.59
N SER A 412 15.00 3.93 -28.74
CA SER A 412 15.09 5.34 -29.18
C SER A 412 13.71 5.97 -29.46
N GLY A 413 12.68 5.17 -29.67
CA GLY A 413 11.30 5.65 -29.83
C GLY A 413 10.75 6.33 -28.58
N LEU A 414 11.34 6.08 -27.40
CA LEU A 414 11.01 6.77 -26.15
C LEU A 414 11.79 8.07 -25.94
N MET A 415 12.76 8.38 -26.82
CA MET A 415 13.60 9.58 -26.72
C MET A 415 13.08 10.70 -27.61
N GLY A 416 12.82 10.39 -28.89
CA GLY A 416 12.31 11.34 -29.88
C GLY A 416 10.79 11.44 -29.89
N ILE A 417 10.18 11.79 -28.75
CA ILE A 417 8.72 11.92 -28.60
C ILE A 417 8.32 13.40 -28.61
N PRO A 418 7.81 13.97 -29.73
CA PRO A 418 7.29 15.33 -29.75
C PRO A 418 6.03 15.45 -28.89
N THR A 419 5.62 16.68 -28.59
CA THR A 419 4.42 16.97 -27.82
C THR A 419 3.18 17.02 -28.71
N GLN A 420 2.00 16.96 -28.11
CA GLN A 420 0.73 17.12 -28.84
C GLN A 420 0.70 18.45 -29.63
N ALA A 421 1.28 19.52 -29.06
CA ALA A 421 1.31 20.84 -29.68
C ALA A 421 2.14 20.85 -30.98
N ASP A 422 3.19 20.03 -31.08
CA ASP A 422 4.01 19.94 -32.29
C ASP A 422 3.21 19.34 -33.46
N PHE A 423 2.28 18.42 -33.18
CA PHE A 423 1.37 17.86 -34.20
C PHE A 423 0.33 18.87 -34.68
N GLN A 424 0.02 19.88 -33.87
CA GLN A 424 -0.93 20.94 -34.20
C GLN A 424 -0.25 22.12 -34.92
N ASN A 425 1.07 22.12 -35.04
CA ASN A 425 1.81 23.17 -35.71
C ASN A 425 1.70 23.06 -37.23
N GLU A 426 1.37 24.16 -37.91
CA GLU A 426 1.14 24.19 -39.36
C GLU A 426 2.40 23.87 -40.20
N ASP A 427 3.60 24.24 -39.71
CA ASP A 427 4.86 24.04 -40.42
C ASP A 427 5.42 22.62 -40.26
N ILE A 428 5.31 22.05 -39.04
CA ILE A 428 5.97 20.78 -38.69
C ILE A 428 5.01 19.61 -38.45
N GLY A 429 3.71 19.85 -38.26
CA GLY A 429 2.74 18.81 -37.87
C GLY A 429 2.66 17.66 -38.87
N ALA A 430 2.48 17.97 -40.16
CA ALA A 430 2.45 16.96 -41.21
C ALA A 430 3.81 16.27 -41.43
N LEU A 431 4.92 16.95 -41.12
CA LEU A 431 6.27 16.39 -41.21
C LEU A 431 6.49 15.33 -40.13
N ILE A 432 6.15 15.64 -38.88
CA ILE A 432 6.35 14.71 -37.76
C ILE A 432 5.36 13.54 -37.83
N ASP A 433 4.13 13.76 -38.28
CA ASP A 433 3.14 12.70 -38.44
C ASP A 433 3.60 11.64 -39.45
N ARG A 434 4.09 12.10 -40.61
CA ARG A 434 4.72 11.22 -41.61
C ARG A 434 6.00 10.55 -41.08
N GLY A 435 6.84 11.31 -40.39
CA GLY A 435 8.17 10.87 -39.96
C GLY A 435 8.15 9.88 -38.78
N LEU A 436 7.07 9.87 -38.00
CA LEU A 436 6.94 9.08 -36.78
C LEU A 436 5.87 7.99 -36.87
N GLN A 437 5.39 7.65 -38.06
CA GLN A 437 4.48 6.52 -38.30
C GLN A 437 5.07 5.16 -37.85
N GLY A 438 4.20 4.19 -37.64
CA GLY A 438 4.52 2.81 -37.32
C GLY A 438 4.19 1.85 -38.46
N LYS A 439 4.20 0.54 -38.15
CA LYS A 439 3.74 -0.53 -39.05
C LYS A 439 2.25 -0.38 -39.38
N ASN A 440 1.44 -0.01 -38.39
CA ASN A 440 -0.03 0.02 -38.47
C ASN A 440 -0.67 1.24 -37.78
N LEU A 441 0.12 2.24 -37.40
CA LEU A 441 -0.34 3.48 -36.79
C LEU A 441 0.28 4.67 -37.52
N GLU A 442 -0.48 5.76 -37.65
CA GLU A 442 0.07 7.05 -38.08
C GLU A 442 0.91 7.67 -36.94
N GLY A 443 1.66 8.73 -37.26
CA GLY A 443 2.62 9.31 -36.33
C GLY A 443 1.98 9.83 -35.05
N TYR A 444 0.81 10.46 -35.14
CA TYR A 444 0.08 10.98 -33.98
C TYR A 444 -0.27 9.87 -32.98
N GLU A 445 -0.94 8.80 -33.42
CA GLU A 445 -1.32 7.69 -32.56
C GLU A 445 -0.10 6.92 -32.05
N ARG A 446 0.90 6.70 -32.90
CA ARG A 446 2.14 6.02 -32.47
C ARG A 446 2.85 6.81 -31.38
N VAL A 447 3.00 8.13 -31.53
CA VAL A 447 3.68 8.94 -30.48
C VAL A 447 2.86 8.94 -29.20
N GLN A 448 1.52 8.99 -29.27
CA GLN A 448 0.69 8.88 -28.07
C GLN A 448 0.91 7.57 -27.29
N LEU A 449 1.02 6.44 -28.00
CA LEU A 449 1.33 5.15 -27.39
C LEU A 449 2.72 5.17 -26.72
N PHE A 450 3.72 5.74 -27.39
CA PHE A 450 5.07 5.84 -26.85
C PHE A 450 5.17 6.85 -25.69
N ARG A 451 4.32 7.89 -25.66
CA ARG A 451 4.16 8.80 -24.51
C ARG A 451 3.64 8.06 -23.29
N LEU A 452 2.67 7.16 -23.45
CA LEU A 452 2.20 6.29 -22.36
C LEU A 452 3.32 5.36 -21.85
N ALA A 453 4.07 4.72 -22.75
CA ALA A 453 5.23 3.89 -22.38
C ALA A 453 6.33 4.68 -21.67
N TRP A 454 6.62 5.89 -22.12
CA TRP A 454 7.58 6.79 -21.48
C TRP A 454 7.11 7.24 -20.11
N ASP A 455 5.83 7.63 -19.97
CA ASP A 455 5.29 8.12 -18.70
C ASP A 455 5.18 7.00 -17.65
N MET A 456 5.04 5.75 -18.09
CA MET A 456 5.06 4.57 -17.22
C MET A 456 6.46 4.19 -16.74
N THR A 457 7.53 4.60 -17.43
CA THR A 457 8.88 4.02 -17.22
C THR A 457 10.01 5.01 -16.99
N MET A 458 9.99 6.18 -17.64
CA MET A 458 11.12 7.11 -17.73
C MET A 458 10.82 8.49 -17.15
N SER A 459 9.55 8.90 -17.10
CA SER A 459 9.17 10.15 -16.44
C SER A 459 9.49 10.11 -14.93
N ALA A 460 9.49 11.27 -14.26
CA ALA A 460 9.62 11.30 -12.80
C ALA A 460 8.54 10.44 -12.12
N PHE A 461 7.31 10.45 -12.65
CA PHE A 461 6.23 9.57 -12.23
C PHE A 461 6.56 8.09 -12.45
N GLY A 462 6.95 7.68 -13.66
CA GLY A 462 7.28 6.28 -13.96
C GLY A 462 8.46 5.75 -13.14
N SER A 463 9.49 6.58 -12.96
CA SER A 463 10.65 6.26 -12.11
C SER A 463 10.25 6.12 -10.63
N ARG A 464 9.39 7.02 -10.12
CA ARG A 464 8.81 6.91 -8.78
C ARG A 464 7.97 5.65 -8.64
N GLN A 465 7.16 5.28 -9.63
CA GLN A 465 6.35 4.04 -9.60
C GLN A 465 7.23 2.79 -9.51
N MET A 466 8.33 2.72 -10.26
CA MET A 466 9.31 1.63 -10.14
C MET A 466 9.93 1.56 -8.74
N HIS A 467 10.37 2.70 -8.20
CA HIS A 467 10.95 2.77 -6.86
C HIS A 467 9.92 2.41 -5.77
N TYR A 468 8.68 2.87 -5.95
CA TYR A 468 7.56 2.60 -5.08
C TYR A 468 7.25 1.10 -5.01
N GLU A 469 7.11 0.40 -6.13
CA GLU A 469 6.86 -1.05 -6.11
C GLU A 469 8.05 -1.83 -5.52
N TYR A 470 9.29 -1.34 -5.69
CA TYR A 470 10.47 -1.98 -5.11
C TYR A 470 10.48 -1.92 -3.57
N TYR A 471 10.02 -0.80 -2.99
CA TYR A 471 10.07 -0.57 -1.53
C TYR A 471 8.70 -0.59 -0.84
N PHE A 472 7.62 -0.92 -1.56
CA PHE A 472 6.23 -0.79 -1.09
C PHE A 472 6.02 -1.38 0.31
N PHE A 473 6.50 -2.61 0.54
CA PHE A 473 6.37 -3.34 1.80
C PHE A 473 7.58 -3.19 2.73
N GLY A 474 8.59 -2.42 2.32
CA GLY A 474 9.86 -2.28 3.00
C GLY A 474 11.03 -2.73 2.13
N ASP A 475 12.23 -2.71 2.73
CA ASP A 475 13.47 -3.16 2.09
C ASP A 475 13.38 -4.63 1.67
N PRO A 476 13.50 -4.97 0.36
CA PRO A 476 13.43 -6.35 -0.13
C PRO A 476 14.44 -7.31 0.52
N ILE A 477 15.60 -6.82 0.98
CA ILE A 477 16.58 -7.66 1.66
C ILE A 477 16.07 -8.03 3.06
N ARG A 478 15.62 -7.06 3.85
CA ARG A 478 15.05 -7.31 5.18
C ARG A 478 13.78 -8.18 5.11
N MET A 479 12.94 -7.91 4.12
CA MET A 479 11.76 -8.72 3.82
C MET A 479 12.14 -10.16 3.51
N GLY A 480 13.14 -10.37 2.63
CA GLY A 480 13.64 -11.70 2.29
C GLY A 480 14.29 -12.45 3.47
N MET A 481 14.99 -11.74 4.36
CA MET A 481 15.51 -12.32 5.60
C MET A 481 14.37 -12.81 6.51
N THR A 482 13.35 -11.96 6.71
CA THR A 482 12.17 -12.31 7.52
C THR A 482 11.43 -13.51 6.94
N TYR A 483 11.25 -13.54 5.62
CA TYR A 483 10.67 -14.67 4.90
C TYR A 483 11.48 -15.96 5.10
N PHE A 484 12.81 -15.89 4.93
CA PHE A 484 13.69 -17.03 5.13
C PHE A 484 13.64 -17.55 6.57
N GLU A 485 13.72 -16.67 7.57
CA GLU A 485 13.66 -17.02 8.98
C GLU A 485 12.33 -17.69 9.34
N GLY A 486 11.21 -17.11 8.90
CA GLY A 486 9.85 -17.60 9.17
C GLY A 486 9.43 -18.85 8.40
N TYR A 487 10.17 -19.27 7.36
CA TYR A 487 9.83 -20.46 6.59
C TYR A 487 10.03 -21.75 7.41
N GLU A 488 9.08 -22.69 7.34
CA GLU A 488 9.20 -24.00 7.98
C GLU A 488 10.18 -24.89 7.20
N LYS A 489 11.31 -25.25 7.82
CA LYS A 489 12.44 -25.92 7.11
C LYS A 489 12.54 -27.40 7.41
N GLU A 490 12.05 -27.83 8.57
CA GLU A 490 12.34 -29.15 9.12
C GLU A 490 11.74 -30.29 8.29
N PRO A 491 10.49 -30.22 7.82
CA PRO A 491 9.90 -31.27 6.99
C PRO A 491 10.72 -31.56 5.71
N TYR A 492 11.28 -30.52 5.09
CA TYR A 492 12.11 -30.67 3.89
C TYR A 492 13.47 -31.30 4.19
N LYS A 493 14.05 -31.00 5.35
CA LYS A 493 15.30 -31.63 5.80
C LYS A 493 15.08 -33.09 6.19
N GLU A 494 13.94 -33.40 6.78
CA GLU A 494 13.56 -34.76 7.17
C GLU A 494 13.47 -35.69 5.96
N ILE A 495 12.88 -35.24 4.84
CA ILE A 495 12.89 -35.99 3.57
C ILE A 495 14.30 -36.42 3.17
N ILE A 496 15.30 -35.54 3.31
CA ILE A 496 16.70 -35.85 2.99
C ILE A 496 17.29 -36.84 3.98
N ARG A 497 17.03 -36.67 5.29
CA ARG A 497 17.49 -37.62 6.32
C ARG A 497 16.89 -39.00 6.10
N ASP A 498 15.60 -39.09 5.78
CA ASP A 498 14.90 -40.34 5.51
C ASP A 498 15.44 -41.02 4.25
N PHE A 499 15.66 -40.25 3.18
CA PHE A 499 16.24 -40.76 1.94
C PHE A 499 17.64 -41.33 2.16
N LEU A 500 18.50 -40.61 2.90
CA LEU A 500 19.84 -41.08 3.24
C LEU A 500 19.82 -42.25 4.24
N GLY A 501 18.86 -42.28 5.16
CA GLY A 501 18.68 -43.37 6.13
C GLY A 501 18.33 -44.72 5.51
N GLN A 502 17.84 -44.75 4.27
CA GLN A 502 17.59 -45.98 3.51
C GLN A 502 18.87 -46.62 2.96
N VAL A 503 19.97 -45.88 2.92
CA VAL A 503 21.25 -46.38 2.40
C VAL A 503 21.90 -47.27 3.45
N LYS A 504 22.01 -48.57 3.15
CA LYS A 504 22.84 -49.49 3.95
C LYS A 504 24.30 -49.10 3.76
N SER A 505 24.94 -48.67 4.84
CA SER A 505 26.34 -48.24 4.86
C SER A 505 27.09 -48.98 5.95
N ASP A 506 28.18 -49.66 5.57
CA ASP A 506 29.18 -50.17 6.52
C ASP A 506 30.10 -49.00 6.91
N LYS A 507 29.59 -48.10 7.75
CA LYS A 507 30.36 -46.96 8.23
C LYS A 507 31.62 -47.49 8.93
N SER A 508 32.79 -47.11 8.42
CA SER A 508 34.05 -47.69 8.91
C SER A 508 34.27 -47.39 10.39
N SER A 509 34.81 -48.35 11.14
CA SER A 509 34.89 -48.30 12.61
C SER A 509 35.70 -47.12 13.15
N PHE A 510 36.64 -46.57 12.37
CA PHE A 510 37.44 -45.40 12.75
C PHE A 510 36.68 -44.06 12.59
N LEU A 511 35.48 -44.05 12.02
CA LEU A 511 34.60 -42.89 11.90
C LEU A 511 33.52 -42.83 13.00
N ASN A 512 33.53 -43.77 13.95
CA ASN A 512 32.67 -43.78 15.15
C ASN A 512 33.45 -43.26 16.36
N VAL A 513 33.94 -42.02 16.30
CA VAL A 513 34.58 -41.30 17.43
C VAL A 513 33.58 -40.34 18.06
#